data_AF-A0A4Y2EG73-F1
#
_entry.id   AF-A0A4Y2EG73-F1
#
_cell.length_a   1.000
_cell.length_b   1.000
_cell.length_c   1.000
_cell.angle_alpha   90.00
_cell.angle_beta   90.00
_cell.angle_gamma   90.00
#
_symmetry.space_group_name_H-M   'P 1'
#
loop_
_entity.id
_entity.type
_entity.pdbx_description
1 polymer ?
#
loop_
_entity_poly.entity_id
_entity_poly.type
_entity_poly.pdbx_seq_one_letter_code
_entity_poly.pdbx_strand_id
1 'polypeptide(L)'
;THLRDNTDVLVSLGEAYYYNGDFQNALAVLERAHCLDSLLIKGMDIYAALLAKEKKLKDLESLATRLISVNENVPEPWIVMGYFCLAVKKGTKALNFAQKVRIA
;
A
#
# COMPACT_ATOMS: atom_id res chain seq x y z
N THR A 1 -27.11 -2.20 -10.42
CA THR A 1 -26.31 -1.25 -9.59
C THR A 1 -24.91 -1.81 -9.35
N HIS A 2 -24.13 -2.04 -10.41
CA HIS A 2 -22.86 -2.79 -10.38
C HIS A 2 -21.59 -1.96 -10.13
N LEU A 3 -21.72 -0.67 -9.82
CA LEU A 3 -20.57 0.25 -9.72
C LEU A 3 -20.04 0.42 -8.30
N ARG A 4 -20.79 -0.01 -7.27
CA ARG A 4 -20.44 0.22 -5.86
C ARG A 4 -19.30 -0.68 -5.35
N ASP A 5 -19.06 -1.78 -6.05
CA ASP A 5 -17.98 -2.74 -5.76
C ASP A 5 -16.84 -2.64 -6.79
N ASN A 6 -16.88 -1.62 -7.66
CA ASN A 6 -15.79 -1.41 -8.60
C ASN A 6 -14.59 -0.83 -7.84
N THR A 7 -13.52 -1.62 -7.78
CA THR A 7 -12.30 -1.31 -7.03
C THR A 7 -11.63 -0.04 -7.54
N ASP A 8 -11.74 0.26 -8.84
CA ASP A 8 -11.27 1.54 -9.41
C ASP A 8 -11.98 2.75 -8.81
N VAL A 9 -13.30 2.67 -8.60
CA VAL A 9 -14.09 3.78 -8.03
C VAL A 9 -13.74 3.98 -6.56
N LEU A 10 -13.52 2.88 -5.83
CA LEU A 10 -13.09 2.94 -4.43
C LEU A 10 -11.68 3.53 -4.29
N VAL A 11 -10.75 3.19 -5.19
CA VAL A 11 -9.42 3.79 -5.23
C VAL A 11 -9.50 5.29 -5.49
N SER A 12 -10.25 5.72 -6.51
CA SER A 12 -10.43 7.15 -6.79
C SER A 12 -11.11 7.90 -5.63
N LEU A 13 -12.02 7.24 -4.91
CA LEU A 13 -12.63 7.81 -3.71
C LEU A 13 -11.63 7.92 -2.55
N GLY A 14 -10.79 6.91 -2.35
CA GLY A 14 -9.69 6.92 -1.37
C GLY A 14 -8.67 8.02 -1.65
N GLU A 15 -8.30 8.20 -2.92
CA GLU A 15 -7.48 9.30 -3.42
C GLU A 15 -8.11 10.66 -3.11
N ALA A 16 -9.41 10.83 -3.41
CA ALA A 16 -10.13 12.07 -3.12
C ALA A 16 -10.12 12.39 -1.62
N TYR A 17 -10.36 11.41 -0.75
CA TYR A 17 -10.26 11.59 0.70
C TYR A 17 -8.84 11.95 1.15
N TYR A 18 -7.83 11.32 0.57
CA TYR A 18 -6.43 11.62 0.85
C TYR A 18 -6.08 13.08 0.52
N TYR A 19 -6.47 13.56 -0.67
CA TYR A 19 -6.28 14.96 -1.07
C TYR A 19 -7.11 15.94 -0.24
N ASN A 20 -8.28 15.51 0.26
CA ASN A 20 -9.12 16.29 1.17
C ASN A 20 -8.56 16.34 2.60
N GLY A 21 -7.51 15.58 2.91
CA GLY A 21 -6.89 15.50 4.24
C GLY A 21 -7.62 14.58 5.22
N ASP A 22 -8.63 13.84 4.75
CA ASP A 22 -9.39 12.89 5.56
C ASP A 22 -8.76 11.49 5.48
N PHE A 23 -7.67 11.33 6.23
CA PHE A 23 -6.83 10.14 6.18
C PHE A 23 -7.51 8.88 6.75
N GLN A 24 -8.45 9.03 7.69
CA GLN A 24 -9.16 7.91 8.32
C GLN A 24 -10.17 7.30 7.34
N ASN A 25 -10.97 8.14 6.67
CA ASN A 25 -11.90 7.67 5.65
C ASN A 25 -11.17 7.12 4.42
N ALA A 26 -10.07 7.75 4.00
CA ALA A 26 -9.23 7.23 2.92
C ALA A 26 -8.73 5.81 3.21
N LEU A 27 -8.23 5.56 4.44
CA LEU A 27 -7.72 4.26 4.84
C LEU A 27 -8.82 3.19 4.83
N ALA A 28 -10.01 3.49 5.37
CA ALA A 28 -11.13 2.54 5.39
C ALA A 28 -11.63 2.18 3.98
N VAL A 29 -11.67 3.15 3.05
CA VAL A 29 -12.11 2.92 1.67
C VAL A 29 -11.07 2.11 0.88
N LEU A 30 -9.79 2.40 1.05
CA LEU A 30 -8.70 1.66 0.40
C LEU A 30 -8.54 0.24 0.94
N GLU A 31 -8.70 0.06 2.26
CA GLU A 31 -8.73 -1.27 2.88
C GLU A 31 -9.90 -2.10 2.32
N ARG A 32 -11.08 -1.48 2.17
CA ARG A 32 -12.22 -2.15 1.54
C ARG A 32 -11.97 -2.50 0.08
N ALA A 33 -11.35 -1.62 -0.69
CA ALA A 33 -10.95 -1.90 -2.07
C ALA A 33 -9.99 -3.11 -2.14
N HIS A 34 -9.03 -3.17 -1.22
CA HIS A 34 -8.08 -4.27 -1.09
C HIS A 34 -8.70 -5.60 -0.66
N CYS A 35 -9.74 -5.55 0.19
CA CYS A 35 -10.50 -6.74 0.58
C CYS A 35 -11.36 -7.27 -0.57
N LEU A 36 -11.90 -6.37 -1.41
CA LEU A 36 -12.68 -6.74 -2.58
C LEU A 36 -11.81 -7.31 -3.71
N ASP A 37 -10.66 -6.69 -3.95
CA ASP A 37 -9.68 -7.16 -4.91
C ASP A 37 -8.29 -7.19 -4.28
N SER A 38 -7.92 -8.40 -3.84
CA SER A 38 -6.63 -8.68 -3.21
C SER A 38 -5.43 -8.56 -4.15
N LEU A 39 -5.66 -8.46 -5.46
CA LEU A 39 -4.68 -8.33 -6.54
C LEU A 39 -4.57 -6.88 -7.04
N LEU A 40 -5.35 -5.96 -6.45
CA LEU A 40 -5.37 -4.57 -6.85
C LEU A 40 -4.04 -3.91 -6.51
N ILE A 41 -3.28 -3.55 -7.54
CA ILE A 41 -1.98 -2.87 -7.41
C ILE A 41 -2.18 -1.34 -7.37
N LYS A 42 -3.21 -0.85 -8.06
CA LYS A 42 -3.49 0.58 -8.24
C LYS A 42 -3.99 1.22 -6.94
N GLY A 43 -3.39 2.34 -6.54
CA GLY A 43 -3.73 3.07 -5.31
C GLY A 43 -3.17 2.47 -4.02
N MET A 44 -2.43 1.35 -4.11
CA MET A 44 -1.79 0.72 -2.93
C MET A 44 -0.56 1.49 -2.44
N ASP A 45 0.01 2.34 -3.27
CA ASP A 45 1.05 3.31 -2.91
C ASP A 45 0.52 4.35 -1.89
N ILE A 46 -0.67 4.89 -2.12
CA ILE A 46 -1.34 5.84 -1.20
C ILE A 46 -1.77 5.10 0.08
N TYR A 47 -2.30 3.88 -0.07
CA TYR A 47 -2.63 3.04 1.08
C TYR A 47 -1.40 2.74 1.94
N ALA A 48 -0.27 2.42 1.32
CA ALA A 48 1.00 2.21 2.01
C ALA A 48 1.52 3.47 2.72
N ALA A 49 1.41 4.64 2.08
CA ALA A 49 1.77 5.91 2.69
C ALA A 49 0.90 6.23 3.92
N LEU A 50 -0.41 5.97 3.85
CA LEU A 50 -1.35 6.11 4.96
C LEU A 50 -1.04 5.14 6.11
N LEU A 51 -0.80 3.86 5.81
CA LEU A 51 -0.41 2.86 6.82
C LEU A 51 0.92 3.22 7.52
N ALA A 52 1.90 3.72 6.76
CA ALA A 52 3.17 4.20 7.30
C ALA A 52 2.96 5.40 8.23
N LYS A 53 2.06 6.33 7.88
CA LYS A 53 1.69 7.49 8.69
C LYS A 53 0.99 7.09 10.01
N GLU A 54 0.08 6.13 9.94
CA GLU A 54 -0.63 5.57 11.10
C GLU A 54 0.23 4.58 11.92
N LYS A 55 1.49 4.33 11.50
CA LYS A 55 2.43 3.37 12.12
C LYS A 55 1.88 1.94 12.19
N LYS A 56 0.99 1.56 11.27
CA LYS A 56 0.46 0.20 11.14
C LYS A 56 1.45 -0.69 10.39
N LEU A 57 2.59 -0.96 11.02
CA LEU A 57 3.71 -1.69 10.42
C LEU A 57 3.33 -3.12 10.01
N LYS A 58 2.50 -3.81 10.81
CA LYS A 58 2.08 -5.19 10.54
C LYS A 58 1.24 -5.30 9.26
N ASP A 59 0.30 -4.36 9.09
CA ASP A 59 -0.58 -4.34 7.92
C ASP A 59 0.21 -3.98 6.66
N LEU A 60 1.19 -3.09 6.79
CA LEU A 60 2.08 -2.69 5.72
C LEU A 60 3.03 -3.83 5.28
N GLU A 61 3.56 -4.60 6.23
CA GLU A 61 4.33 -5.81 5.95
C GLU A 61 3.48 -6.86 5.23
N SER A 62 2.27 -7.12 5.73
CA SER A 62 1.33 -8.08 5.11
C SER A 62 0.95 -7.66 3.69
N LEU A 63 0.70 -6.35 3.48
CA LEU A 63 0.43 -5.78 2.17
C LEU A 63 1.61 -5.98 1.22
N ALA A 64 2.83 -5.69 1.66
CA ALA A 64 4.03 -5.82 0.84
C ALA A 64 4.30 -7.29 0.46
N THR A 65 4.23 -8.22 1.41
CA THR A 65 4.43 -9.67 1.14
C THR A 65 3.38 -10.19 0.18
N ARG A 66 2.12 -9.75 0.32
CA ARG A 66 1.05 -10.13 -0.61
C ARG A 66 1.28 -9.57 -2.01
N LEU A 67 1.58 -8.28 -2.15
CA LEU A 67 1.83 -7.67 -3.45
C LEU A 67 3.01 -8.35 -4.17
N ILE A 68 4.09 -8.69 -3.44
CA ILE A 68 5.22 -9.45 -3.98
C ILE A 68 4.76 -10.85 -4.45
N SER A 69 3.91 -11.53 -3.68
CA SER A 69 3.38 -12.84 -4.05
C SER A 69 2.44 -12.80 -5.25
N VAL A 70 1.79 -11.66 -5.51
CA VAL A 70 0.87 -11.47 -6.63
C VAL A 70 1.64 -11.18 -7.91
N ASN A 71 2.59 -10.25 -7.84
CA ASN A 71 3.37 -9.85 -8.99
C ASN A 71 4.71 -9.26 -8.55
N GLU A 72 5.76 -10.05 -8.68
CA GLU A 72 7.13 -9.65 -8.32
C GLU A 72 7.79 -8.72 -9.36
N ASN A 73 7.22 -8.66 -10.58
CA ASN A 73 7.76 -7.92 -11.71
C ASN A 73 7.31 -6.46 -11.77
N VAL A 74 6.45 -6.02 -10.85
CA VAL A 74 5.92 -4.66 -10.79
C VAL A 74 6.58 -3.86 -9.66
N PRO A 75 6.87 -2.56 -9.85
CA PRO A 75 7.60 -1.75 -8.88
C PRO A 75 6.80 -1.45 -7.60
N GLU A 76 5.48 -1.49 -7.63
CA GLU A 76 4.58 -1.12 -6.54
C GLU A 76 4.80 -1.91 -5.24
N PRO A 77 4.86 -3.27 -5.24
CA PRO A 77 5.23 -4.05 -4.07
C PRO A 77 6.55 -3.61 -3.42
N TRP A 78 7.54 -3.26 -4.24
CA TRP A 78 8.84 -2.81 -3.77
C TRP A 78 8.78 -1.38 -3.21
N ILE A 79 7.93 -0.50 -3.76
CA ILE A 79 7.65 0.83 -3.22
C ILE A 79 6.97 0.71 -1.86
N VAL A 80 5.95 -0.14 -1.72
CA VAL A 80 5.28 -0.42 -0.43
C VAL A 80 6.27 -0.98 0.60
N MET A 81 7.12 -1.92 0.18
CA MET A 81 8.19 -2.44 1.03
C MET A 81 9.21 -1.35 1.40
N GLY A 82 9.47 -0.40 0.51
CA GLY A 82 10.29 0.79 0.78
C GLY A 82 9.69 1.69 1.85
N TYR A 83 8.37 1.94 1.80
CA TYR A 83 7.65 2.66 2.85
C TYR A 83 7.65 1.92 4.17
N PHE A 84 7.47 0.59 4.17
CA PHE A 84 7.62 -0.24 5.35
C PHE A 84 9.01 -0.09 5.95
N CYS A 85 10.02 -0.23 5.12
CA CYS A 85 11.42 -0.12 5.45
C CYS A 85 11.75 1.26 6.06
N LEU A 86 11.22 2.36 5.51
CA LEU A 86 11.34 3.72 6.07
C LEU A 86 10.62 3.86 7.42
N ALA A 87 9.40 3.34 7.54
CA ALA A 87 8.63 3.36 8.78
C ALA A 87 9.30 2.51 9.88
N VAL A 88 9.92 1.38 9.49
CA VAL A 88 10.71 0.50 10.34
C VAL A 88 12.09 1.09 10.63
N LYS A 89 12.66 2.00 9.82
CA LYS A 89 14.01 2.58 9.99
C LYS A 89 14.23 3.39 11.27
N LYS A 90 13.21 3.50 12.13
CA LYS A 90 13.42 3.63 13.59
C LYS A 90 14.05 2.38 14.26
N GLY A 91 14.42 1.36 13.47
CA GLY A 91 14.95 0.04 13.87
C GLY A 91 15.64 -0.66 12.68
N THR A 92 16.86 -0.22 12.36
CA THR A 92 18.03 -0.95 11.79
C THR A 92 17.94 -1.93 10.59
N LYS A 93 16.78 -2.46 10.15
CA LYS A 93 16.70 -3.50 9.09
C LYS A 93 16.63 -2.97 7.64
N ALA A 94 16.51 -1.66 7.47
CA ALA A 94 16.21 -1.03 6.20
C ALA A 94 17.35 -1.03 5.14
N LEU A 95 18.60 -1.17 5.59
CA LEU A 95 19.76 -0.97 4.72
C LEU A 95 20.05 -2.17 3.81
N ASN A 96 19.61 -3.37 4.20
CA ASN A 96 19.96 -4.61 3.50
C ASN A 96 19.18 -4.81 2.18
N PHE A 97 17.98 -4.25 2.03
CA PHE A 97 17.10 -4.59 0.92
C PHE A 97 17.06 -3.57 -0.22
N ALA A 98 17.41 -2.31 0.03
CA ALA A 98 17.67 -1.34 -1.04
C ALA A 98 18.81 -1.80 -1.96
N GLN A 99 19.74 -2.60 -1.43
CA GLN A 99 20.82 -3.20 -2.22
C GLN A 99 20.31 -4.28 -3.19
N LYS A 100 19.19 -4.97 -2.91
CA LYS A 100 18.61 -5.98 -3.81
C LYS A 100 17.91 -5.38 -5.03
N VAL A 101 17.30 -4.19 -4.90
CA VAL A 101 16.63 -3.49 -6.02
C VAL A 101 17.60 -3.12 -7.14
N ARG A 102 18.89 -2.97 -6.86
CA ARG A 102 19.90 -2.61 -7.86
C ARG A 102 20.39 -3.80 -8.72
N ILE A 103 19.98 -5.02 -8.41
CA ILE A 103 20.54 -6.25 -9.02
C ILE A 103 19.48 -7.11 -9.73
N ALA A 104 18.24 -6.62 -9.86
CA ALA A 104 17.20 -7.23 -10.69
C ALA A 104 16.98 -6.40 -11.95
#